data_AF-A0A4Q4CMU8-F1
#
_entry.id   AF-A0A4Q4CMU8-F1
#
_cell.length_a   1.000
_cell.length_b   1.000
_cell.length_c   1.000
_cell.angle_alpha   90.00
_cell.angle_beta   90.00
_cell.angle_gamma   90.00
#
_symmetry.space_group_name_H-M   'P 1'
#
loop_
_entity.id
_entity.type
_entity.pdbx_description
1 polymer ?
#
loop_
_entity_poly.entity_id
_entity_poly.type
_entity_poly.pdbx_seq_one_letter_code
_entity_poly.pdbx_strand_id
1 'polypeptide(L)'
;MLQQSAGQTHDQSSHKGPAKAIYREPLGETGQPVGRSRLLTEIVTYLALHPDGVHINRLTAAIWPRGVEDQHREAALTQVGEWLGLTDDGLPVLTAESGVWQLAPGAVRLDWDDFREALNRAGHDGKQRETHLRAALDLVHGLAFAGVPSGRYGWLEGSSISTDVSLAVALTAQARAELAAGRGDEATARGALERGLTLLPASEELWRSALRLAAAFGEREDVESVADDMYAAIAQHGSPVGASATTDTLVDELLPGYRTAAA
;
A
#
# COMPACT_ATOMS: atom_id res chain seq x y z
N MET A 1 -33.29 -55.44 15.98
CA MET A 1 -31.96 -56.04 15.75
C MET A 1 -31.43 -55.44 14.45
N LEU A 2 -30.32 -54.69 14.53
CA LEU A 2 -29.49 -54.13 13.43
C LEU A 2 -30.16 -53.08 12.53
N GLN A 3 -29.90 -51.77 12.73
CA GLN A 3 -28.76 -50.98 12.22
C GLN A 3 -28.63 -50.97 10.68
N GLN A 4 -28.80 -49.80 10.07
CA GLN A 4 -27.72 -49.09 9.37
C GLN A 4 -28.19 -47.68 8.93
N SER A 5 -27.67 -46.66 9.61
CA SER A 5 -27.55 -45.29 9.09
C SER A 5 -26.38 -45.27 8.11
N ALA A 6 -26.64 -44.88 6.85
CA ALA A 6 -25.58 -44.49 5.93
C ALA A 6 -25.34 -42.98 6.12
N GLY A 7 -24.17 -42.65 6.66
CA GLY A 7 -23.72 -41.29 6.91
C GLY A 7 -23.47 -40.53 5.61
N GLN A 8 -24.08 -39.35 5.53
CA GLN A 8 -23.67 -38.29 4.62
C GLN A 8 -22.35 -37.72 5.15
N THR A 9 -21.22 -38.12 4.56
CA THR A 9 -19.94 -37.42 4.75
C THR A 9 -20.03 -36.09 3.99
N HIS A 10 -20.27 -35.02 4.73
CA HIS A 10 -20.14 -33.65 4.26
C HIS A 10 -18.65 -33.36 4.08
N ASP A 11 -18.18 -33.42 2.83
CA ASP A 11 -16.85 -32.97 2.44
C ASP A 11 -16.79 -31.44 2.59
N GLN A 12 -16.35 -30.97 3.75
CA GLN A 12 -15.93 -29.59 3.94
C GLN A 12 -14.51 -29.46 3.41
N SER A 13 -14.39 -29.37 2.08
CA SER A 13 -13.21 -28.87 1.40
C SER A 13 -13.09 -27.37 1.70
N SER A 14 -12.50 -27.07 2.86
CA SER A 14 -12.13 -25.73 3.30
C SER A 14 -11.13 -25.15 2.30
N HIS A 15 -11.62 -24.45 1.28
CA HIS A 15 -10.82 -23.65 0.36
C HIS A 15 -10.02 -22.62 1.18
N LYS A 16 -8.76 -22.93 1.48
CA LYS A 16 -7.82 -21.95 2.01
C LYS A 16 -7.37 -21.07 0.86
N GLY A 17 -8.11 -19.99 0.62
CA GLY A 17 -7.63 -18.91 -0.22
C GLY A 17 -6.26 -18.41 0.28
N PRO A 18 -5.48 -17.73 -0.57
CA PRO A 18 -4.12 -17.31 -0.23
C PRO A 18 -4.09 -16.51 1.07
N ALA A 19 -3.04 -16.71 1.86
CA ALA A 19 -2.87 -15.97 3.11
C ALA A 19 -2.77 -14.48 2.78
N LYS A 20 -3.76 -13.69 3.22
CA LYS A 20 -3.70 -12.23 3.10
C LYS A 20 -2.64 -11.73 4.07
N ALA A 21 -1.53 -11.24 3.55
CA ALA A 21 -0.59 -10.44 4.32
C ALA A 21 -1.19 -9.04 4.45
N ILE A 22 -2.12 -8.90 5.38
CA ILE A 22 -2.48 -7.60 5.96
C ILE A 22 -1.76 -7.54 7.30
N TYR A 23 -1.28 -6.36 7.67
CA TYR A 23 -1.11 -6.00 9.07
C TYR A 23 -2.49 -6.00 9.76
N ARG A 24 -3.07 -7.19 9.91
CA ARG A 24 -4.18 -7.53 10.78
C ARG A 24 -3.51 -8.46 11.77
N GLU A 25 -3.38 -8.06 13.03
CA GLU A 25 -2.90 -8.99 14.05
C GLU A 25 -3.69 -10.31 13.89
N PRO A 26 -3.02 -11.45 13.65
CA PRO A 26 -3.74 -12.71 13.66
C PRO A 26 -4.21 -12.89 15.10
N LEU A 27 -5.52 -12.79 15.32
CA LEU A 27 -6.14 -13.21 16.57
C LEU A 27 -5.82 -14.70 16.73
N GLY A 28 -4.81 -15.01 17.54
CA GLY A 28 -4.61 -16.36 18.03
C GLY A 28 -5.71 -16.66 19.04
N GLU A 29 -6.44 -17.75 18.84
CA GLU A 29 -7.44 -18.28 19.80
C GLU A 29 -6.83 -18.69 21.16
N THR A 30 -5.49 -18.60 21.32
CA THR A 30 -4.77 -19.23 22.45
C THR A 30 -3.83 -18.33 23.26
N GLY A 31 -3.78 -17.00 23.02
CA GLY A 31 -3.17 -16.06 23.98
C GLY A 31 -1.70 -16.30 24.39
N GLN A 32 -0.77 -16.50 23.43
CA GLN A 32 0.69 -16.52 23.68
C GLN A 32 1.50 -15.74 22.60
N PRO A 33 2.77 -15.36 22.85
CA PRO A 33 3.21 -13.96 22.98
C PRO A 33 3.40 -13.18 21.66
N VAL A 34 2.89 -11.95 21.69
CA VAL A 34 2.82 -10.91 20.64
C VAL A 34 4.17 -10.58 19.95
N GLY A 35 5.31 -10.95 20.54
CA GLY A 35 6.65 -10.69 19.97
C GLY A 35 7.07 -11.63 18.84
N ARG A 36 6.70 -12.92 18.89
CA ARG A 36 7.11 -13.91 17.87
C ARG A 36 6.34 -13.75 16.57
N SER A 37 5.04 -13.47 16.65
CA SER A 37 4.21 -13.16 15.48
C SER A 37 4.82 -12.00 14.67
N ARG A 38 5.33 -10.96 15.33
CA ARG A 38 5.92 -9.78 14.66
C ARG A 38 7.22 -10.07 13.91
N LEU A 39 7.99 -11.08 14.35
CA LEU A 39 9.19 -11.53 13.63
C LEU A 39 8.85 -12.30 12.37
N LEU A 40 7.96 -13.27 12.50
CA LEU A 40 7.52 -14.07 11.36
C LEU A 40 6.82 -13.18 10.33
N THR A 41 5.96 -12.25 10.75
CA THR A 41 5.30 -11.29 9.84
C THR A 41 6.29 -10.42 9.09
N GLU A 42 7.36 -9.91 9.73
CA GLU A 42 8.38 -9.12 9.03
C GLU A 42 9.13 -9.96 8.00
N ILE A 43 9.53 -11.20 8.35
CA ILE A 43 10.21 -12.12 7.41
C ILE A 43 9.31 -12.38 6.20
N VAL A 44 8.04 -12.72 6.43
CA VAL A 44 7.06 -12.98 5.35
C VAL A 44 6.82 -11.75 4.50
N THR A 45 6.68 -10.57 5.11
CA THR A 45 6.50 -9.29 4.38
C THR A 45 7.71 -9.01 3.49
N TYR A 46 8.92 -9.20 4.03
CA TYR A 46 10.15 -8.99 3.26
C TYR A 46 10.25 -9.96 2.09
N LEU A 47 9.98 -11.25 2.29
CA LEU A 47 10.00 -12.23 1.21
C LEU A 47 8.89 -12.01 0.18
N ALA A 48 7.68 -11.61 0.61
CA ALA A 48 6.57 -11.32 -0.30
C ALA A 48 6.85 -10.13 -1.23
N LEU A 49 7.61 -9.14 -0.74
CA LEU A 49 8.09 -8.02 -1.56
C LEU A 49 9.24 -8.40 -2.52
N HIS A 50 9.75 -9.62 -2.45
CA HIS A 50 10.83 -10.14 -3.30
C HIS A 50 10.41 -11.48 -3.93
N PRO A 51 9.49 -11.48 -4.91
CA PRO A 51 8.94 -12.70 -5.49
C PRO A 51 9.98 -13.58 -6.20
N ASP A 52 11.10 -13.01 -6.64
CA ASP A 52 12.23 -13.76 -7.23
C ASP A 52 13.10 -14.47 -6.19
N GLY A 53 12.75 -14.37 -4.90
CA GLY A 53 13.48 -14.93 -3.79
C GLY A 53 14.65 -14.06 -3.31
N VAL A 54 15.16 -14.38 -2.12
CA VAL A 54 16.25 -13.65 -1.48
C VAL A 54 17.30 -14.60 -0.93
N HIS A 55 18.57 -14.34 -1.28
CA HIS A 55 19.70 -15.06 -0.68
C HIS A 55 19.76 -14.85 0.84
N ILE A 56 20.05 -15.91 1.60
CA ILE A 56 20.00 -15.94 3.07
C ILE A 56 20.81 -14.82 3.74
N ASN A 57 21.95 -14.42 3.18
CA ASN A 57 22.76 -13.31 3.71
C ASN A 57 22.03 -11.95 3.62
N ARG A 58 21.31 -11.69 2.51
CA ARG A 58 20.54 -10.46 2.32
C ARG A 58 19.31 -10.45 3.23
N LEU A 59 18.62 -11.59 3.33
CA LEU A 59 17.51 -11.76 4.28
C LEU A 59 17.98 -11.53 5.72
N THR A 60 19.12 -12.12 6.10
CA THR A 60 19.67 -12.00 7.45
C THR A 60 20.05 -10.56 7.78
N ALA A 61 20.72 -9.86 6.86
CA ALA A 61 21.09 -8.46 7.04
C ALA A 61 19.87 -7.53 7.15
N ALA A 62 18.79 -7.82 6.41
CA ALA A 62 17.55 -7.05 6.48
C ALA A 62 16.80 -7.25 7.81
N ILE A 63 16.64 -8.50 8.25
CA ILE A 63 15.81 -8.85 9.42
C ILE A 63 16.59 -8.69 10.74
N TRP A 64 17.89 -8.98 10.73
CA TRP A 64 18.78 -8.90 11.89
C TRP A 64 20.02 -8.07 11.57
N PRO A 65 19.90 -6.73 11.43
CA PRO A 65 21.03 -5.87 11.03
C PRO A 65 22.17 -5.85 12.05
N ARG A 66 21.90 -6.23 13.31
CA ARG A 66 22.91 -6.36 14.38
C ARG A 66 23.51 -7.77 14.47
N GLY A 67 23.20 -8.64 13.51
CA GLY A 67 23.59 -10.05 13.51
C GLY A 67 22.62 -10.95 14.27
N VAL A 68 22.68 -12.24 13.96
CA VAL A 68 21.93 -13.32 14.59
C VAL A 68 22.75 -14.61 14.47
N GLU A 69 22.63 -15.48 15.46
CA GLU A 69 23.24 -16.82 15.37
C GLU A 69 22.46 -17.70 14.39
N ASP A 70 23.18 -18.56 13.66
CA ASP A 70 22.61 -19.44 12.64
C ASP A 70 21.43 -20.28 13.17
N GLN A 71 21.55 -20.84 14.38
CA GLN A 71 20.50 -21.62 15.03
C GLN A 71 19.20 -20.82 15.24
N HIS A 72 19.30 -19.53 15.59
CA HIS A 72 18.15 -18.68 15.85
C HIS A 72 17.49 -18.24 14.54
N ARG A 73 18.29 -17.98 13.51
CA ARG A 73 17.80 -17.71 12.15
C ARG A 73 17.05 -18.91 11.59
N GLU A 74 17.64 -20.10 11.66
CA GLU A 74 17.04 -21.34 11.17
C GLU A 74 15.74 -21.65 11.92
N ALA A 75 15.74 -21.55 13.25
CA ALA A 75 14.52 -21.72 14.05
C ALA A 75 13.41 -20.73 13.65
N ALA A 76 13.74 -19.48 13.32
CA ALA A 76 12.75 -18.51 12.84
C ALA A 76 12.20 -18.88 11.46
N LEU A 77 13.05 -19.33 10.54
CA LEU A 77 12.63 -19.73 9.19
C LEU A 77 11.80 -21.03 9.20
N THR A 78 12.15 -22.00 10.05
CA THR A 78 11.32 -23.18 10.30
C THR A 78 9.94 -22.76 10.81
N GLN A 79 9.87 -21.85 11.77
CA GLN A 79 8.59 -21.33 12.28
C GLN A 79 7.78 -20.60 11.20
N VAL A 80 8.42 -19.84 10.29
CA VAL A 80 7.72 -19.26 9.13
C VAL A 80 7.15 -20.36 8.23
N GLY A 81 7.94 -21.39 7.93
CA GLY A 81 7.49 -22.53 7.12
C GLY A 81 6.32 -23.27 7.75
N GLU A 82 6.37 -23.55 9.06
CA GLU A 82 5.27 -24.16 9.81
C GLU A 82 4.02 -23.27 9.84
N TRP A 83 4.20 -21.96 10.01
CA TRP A 83 3.10 -21.00 10.04
C TRP A 83 2.38 -20.91 8.70
N LEU A 84 3.13 -20.86 7.60
CA LEU A 84 2.57 -20.77 6.25
C LEU A 84 2.04 -22.12 5.74
N GLY A 85 2.66 -23.22 6.15
CA GLY A 85 2.26 -24.57 5.79
C GLY A 85 2.52 -24.93 4.33
N LEU A 86 1.53 -25.58 3.72
CA LEU A 86 1.61 -26.13 2.36
C LEU A 86 0.65 -25.38 1.43
N THR A 87 0.97 -25.35 0.14
CA THR A 87 0.07 -24.95 -0.95
C THR A 87 -1.05 -25.97 -1.14
N ASP A 88 -2.03 -25.63 -1.97
CA ASP A 88 -3.13 -26.55 -2.33
C ASP A 88 -2.64 -27.85 -3.00
N ASP A 89 -1.49 -27.79 -3.67
CA ASP A 89 -0.82 -28.95 -4.28
C ASP A 89 0.02 -29.77 -3.26
N GLY A 90 -0.01 -29.40 -1.98
CA GLY A 90 0.73 -30.08 -0.91
C GLY A 90 2.22 -29.78 -0.87
N LEU A 91 2.70 -28.74 -1.56
CA LEU A 91 4.10 -28.32 -1.55
C LEU A 91 4.36 -27.26 -0.46
N PRO A 92 5.56 -27.21 0.16
CA PRO A 92 5.87 -26.17 1.14
C PRO A 92 5.72 -24.75 0.57
N VAL A 93 5.04 -23.87 1.30
CA VAL A 93 4.90 -22.46 0.90
C VAL A 93 6.24 -21.74 0.95
N LEU A 94 7.04 -21.98 2.00
CA LEU A 94 8.39 -21.44 2.10
C LEU A 94 9.37 -22.49 1.57
N THR A 95 10.15 -22.13 0.56
CA THR A 95 11.19 -23.00 0.00
C THR A 95 12.55 -22.34 0.07
N ALA A 96 13.59 -23.17 0.10
CA ALA A 96 14.97 -22.74 0.07
C ALA A 96 15.75 -23.59 -0.93
N GLU A 97 16.30 -22.95 -1.96
CA GLU A 97 17.13 -23.62 -2.97
C GLU A 97 18.45 -22.87 -3.13
N SER A 98 19.57 -23.56 -3.00
CA SER A 98 20.92 -22.96 -3.12
C SER A 98 21.13 -21.69 -2.27
N GLY A 99 20.51 -21.64 -1.08
CA GLY A 99 20.58 -20.49 -0.17
C GLY A 99 19.63 -19.33 -0.49
N VAL A 100 18.80 -19.45 -1.53
CA VAL A 100 17.75 -18.49 -1.89
C VAL A 100 16.43 -18.93 -1.27
N TRP A 101 15.87 -18.08 -0.43
CA TRP A 101 14.57 -18.29 0.23
C TRP A 101 13.48 -17.57 -0.54
N GLN A 102 12.38 -18.25 -0.80
CA GLN A 102 11.27 -17.73 -1.58
C GLN A 102 9.93 -18.27 -1.08
N LEU A 103 8.88 -17.49 -1.31
CA LEU A 103 7.50 -17.91 -1.10
C LEU A 103 6.96 -18.50 -2.39
N ALA A 104 6.16 -19.55 -2.29
CA ALA A 104 5.44 -20.12 -3.42
C ALA A 104 4.59 -19.02 -4.09
N PRO A 105 4.60 -18.93 -5.44
CA PRO A 105 3.88 -17.88 -6.16
C PRO A 105 2.40 -17.83 -5.76
N GLY A 106 1.93 -16.63 -5.40
CA GLY A 106 0.54 -16.39 -5.02
C GLY A 106 0.12 -16.94 -3.65
N ALA A 107 1.00 -17.64 -2.91
CA ALA A 107 0.66 -18.18 -1.59
C ALA A 107 0.46 -17.09 -0.53
N VAL A 108 1.16 -15.96 -0.69
CA VAL A 108 0.97 -14.75 0.10
C VAL A 108 0.56 -13.65 -0.86
N ARG A 109 -0.57 -12.99 -0.56
CA ARG A 109 -1.02 -11.80 -1.30
C ARG A 109 -0.88 -10.56 -0.42
N LEU A 110 -0.26 -9.53 -0.98
CA LEU A 110 -0.22 -8.19 -0.42
C LEU A 110 -1.43 -7.40 -0.94
N ASP A 111 -1.93 -6.48 -0.12
CA ASP A 111 -2.89 -5.46 -0.57
C ASP A 111 -2.33 -4.62 -1.74
N TRP A 112 -1.02 -4.43 -1.76
CA TRP A 112 -0.29 -3.81 -2.85
C TRP A 112 -0.41 -4.59 -4.17
N ASP A 113 -0.46 -5.93 -4.13
CA ASP A 113 -0.67 -6.74 -5.34
C ASP A 113 -2.07 -6.51 -5.90
N ASP A 114 -3.09 -6.52 -5.04
CA ASP A 114 -4.48 -6.27 -5.43
C ASP A 114 -4.66 -4.84 -5.98
N PHE A 115 -3.96 -3.87 -5.40
CA PHE A 115 -3.93 -2.48 -5.89
C PHE A 115 -3.31 -2.41 -7.29
N ARG A 116 -2.14 -3.02 -7.50
CA ARG A 116 -1.48 -3.08 -8.82
C ARG A 116 -2.34 -3.80 -9.84
N GLU A 117 -3.00 -4.88 -9.46
CA GLU A 117 -3.90 -5.64 -10.32
C GLU A 117 -5.10 -4.78 -10.75
N ALA A 118 -5.67 -3.98 -9.83
CA ALA A 118 -6.70 -3.00 -10.17
C ALA A 118 -6.20 -1.94 -11.15
N LEU A 119 -4.99 -1.39 -10.97
CA LEU A 119 -4.41 -0.43 -11.92
C LEU A 119 -4.14 -1.05 -13.30
N ASN A 120 -3.61 -2.27 -13.34
CA ASN A 120 -3.39 -2.99 -14.60
C ASN A 120 -4.71 -3.16 -15.36
N ARG A 121 -5.79 -3.55 -14.67
CA ARG A 121 -7.14 -3.62 -15.28
C ARG A 121 -7.63 -2.26 -15.75
N ALA A 122 -7.41 -1.19 -14.99
CA ALA A 122 -7.78 0.16 -15.40
C ALA A 122 -7.08 0.60 -16.70
N GLY A 123 -5.85 0.13 -16.95
CA GLY A 123 -5.11 0.39 -18.19
C GLY A 123 -5.59 -0.44 -19.38
N HIS A 124 -6.09 -1.66 -19.16
CA HIS A 124 -6.50 -2.58 -20.24
C HIS A 124 -7.99 -2.46 -20.59
N ASP A 125 -8.86 -2.23 -19.60
CA ASP A 125 -10.30 -2.09 -19.78
C ASP A 125 -10.71 -0.61 -19.68
N GLY A 126 -10.61 0.10 -20.80
CA GLY A 126 -10.98 1.51 -20.88
C GLY A 126 -12.45 1.79 -20.53
N LYS A 127 -13.36 0.82 -20.70
CA LYS A 127 -14.78 1.00 -20.36
C LYS A 127 -15.01 0.97 -18.85
N GLN A 128 -14.26 0.13 -18.13
CA GLN A 128 -14.33 -0.01 -16.68
C GLN A 128 -13.20 0.70 -15.93
N ARG A 129 -12.42 1.54 -16.62
CA ARG A 129 -11.25 2.24 -16.07
C ARG A 129 -11.56 2.91 -14.73
N GLU A 130 -12.65 3.66 -14.66
CA GLU A 130 -13.06 4.34 -13.43
C GLU A 130 -13.43 3.37 -12.30
N THR A 131 -14.17 2.31 -12.62
CA THR A 131 -14.53 1.26 -11.66
C THR A 131 -13.27 0.67 -11.03
N HIS A 132 -12.23 0.42 -11.83
CA HIS A 132 -10.96 -0.13 -11.37
C HIS A 132 -10.13 0.88 -10.57
N LEU A 133 -10.07 2.16 -10.97
CA LEU A 133 -9.40 3.21 -10.20
C LEU A 133 -10.06 3.44 -8.83
N ARG A 134 -11.40 3.39 -8.78
CA ARG A 134 -12.14 3.44 -7.51
C ARG A 134 -11.79 2.24 -6.63
N ALA A 135 -11.84 1.02 -7.19
CA ALA A 135 -11.50 -0.19 -6.46
C ALA A 135 -10.07 -0.16 -5.91
N ALA A 136 -9.11 0.39 -6.66
CA ALA A 136 -7.73 0.58 -6.19
C ALA A 136 -7.69 1.54 -4.98
N LEU A 137 -8.32 2.71 -5.08
CA LEU A 137 -8.35 3.66 -3.96
C LEU A 137 -9.07 3.11 -2.73
N ASP A 138 -10.08 2.25 -2.90
CA ASP A 138 -10.82 1.64 -1.78
C ASP A 138 -9.97 0.68 -0.94
N LEU A 139 -8.88 0.14 -1.49
CA LEU A 139 -7.88 -0.64 -0.74
C LEU A 139 -6.99 0.24 0.15
N VAL A 140 -6.97 1.56 -0.09
CA VAL A 140 -6.10 2.48 0.63
C VAL A 140 -6.79 2.97 1.89
N HIS A 141 -6.28 2.52 3.04
CA HIS A 141 -6.80 2.83 4.37
C HIS A 141 -5.84 3.70 5.22
N GLY A 142 -4.65 3.99 4.71
CA GLY A 142 -3.63 4.77 5.42
C GLY A 142 -2.31 4.76 4.65
N LEU A 143 -1.31 5.44 5.19
CA LEU A 143 0.04 5.43 4.62
C LEU A 143 0.68 4.04 4.77
N ALA A 144 1.36 3.62 3.71
CA ALA A 144 2.10 2.36 3.69
C ALA A 144 3.07 2.31 4.87
N PHE A 145 3.01 1.22 5.63
CA PHE A 145 3.89 0.95 6.77
C PHE A 145 3.83 1.97 7.94
N ALA A 146 2.85 2.86 8.01
CA ALA A 146 2.76 3.86 9.08
C ALA A 146 2.58 3.26 10.50
N GLY A 147 2.08 2.02 10.60
CA GLY A 147 1.85 1.32 11.87
C GLY A 147 2.95 0.35 12.29
N VAL A 148 4.10 0.30 11.59
CA VAL A 148 5.16 -0.65 11.93
C VAL A 148 5.85 -0.27 13.26
N PRO A 149 6.19 -1.24 14.13
CA PRO A 149 6.82 -0.94 15.42
C PRO A 149 8.23 -0.34 15.25
N SER A 150 8.60 0.60 16.12
CA SER A 150 9.96 1.16 16.14
C SER A 150 11.02 0.07 16.32
N GLY A 151 12.13 0.17 15.58
CA GLY A 151 13.23 -0.80 15.62
C GLY A 151 12.97 -2.11 14.87
N ARG A 152 11.90 -2.18 14.06
CA ARG A 152 11.56 -3.27 13.15
C ARG A 152 11.41 -2.70 11.74
N TYR A 153 11.48 -3.54 10.72
CA TYR A 153 11.35 -3.12 9.32
C TYR A 153 12.41 -2.09 8.87
N GLY A 154 13.61 -2.13 9.47
CA GLY A 154 14.68 -1.17 9.15
C GLY A 154 15.12 -1.20 7.68
N TRP A 155 14.90 -2.33 7.00
CA TRP A 155 15.13 -2.46 5.56
C TRP A 155 14.20 -1.58 4.70
N LEU A 156 13.10 -1.04 5.24
CA LEU A 156 12.25 -0.07 4.53
C LEU A 156 13.00 1.21 4.20
N GLU A 157 14.00 1.62 5.00
CA GLU A 157 14.81 2.82 4.74
C GLU A 157 15.58 2.72 3.42
N GLY A 158 15.98 1.50 3.04
CA GLY A 158 16.66 1.22 1.76
C GLY A 158 15.73 0.74 0.65
N SER A 159 14.41 0.74 0.87
CA SER A 159 13.42 0.28 -0.10
C SER A 159 12.62 1.44 -0.69
N SER A 160 12.30 1.35 -1.98
CA SER A 160 11.41 2.32 -2.64
C SER A 160 9.94 2.08 -2.32
N ILE A 161 9.56 0.95 -1.70
CA ILE A 161 8.16 0.50 -1.62
C ILE A 161 7.21 1.55 -1.04
N SER A 162 7.60 2.27 0.02
CA SER A 162 6.77 3.32 0.61
C SER A 162 6.55 4.50 -0.35
N THR A 163 7.59 4.88 -1.07
CA THR A 163 7.55 5.93 -2.10
C THR A 163 6.73 5.47 -3.30
N ASP A 164 6.91 4.23 -3.75
CA ASP A 164 6.20 3.66 -4.91
C ASP A 164 4.70 3.56 -4.64
N VAL A 165 4.31 3.11 -3.44
CA VAL A 165 2.89 3.07 -3.02
C VAL A 165 2.33 4.49 -2.97
N SER A 166 3.03 5.43 -2.34
CA SER A 166 2.58 6.82 -2.23
C SER A 166 2.39 7.46 -3.62
N LEU A 167 3.36 7.28 -4.52
CA LEU A 167 3.28 7.77 -5.89
C LEU A 167 2.11 7.15 -6.64
N ALA A 168 1.92 5.84 -6.54
CA ALA A 168 0.84 5.16 -7.23
C ALA A 168 -0.54 5.58 -6.70
N VAL A 169 -0.69 5.81 -5.40
CA VAL A 169 -1.93 6.34 -4.81
C VAL A 169 -2.21 7.76 -5.34
N ALA A 170 -1.22 8.65 -5.34
CA ALA A 170 -1.37 10.01 -5.87
C ALA A 170 -1.79 9.99 -7.34
N LEU A 171 -1.09 9.24 -8.20
CA LEU A 171 -1.41 9.12 -9.62
C LEU A 171 -2.81 8.53 -9.84
N THR A 172 -3.24 7.59 -9.01
CA THR A 172 -4.58 6.98 -9.09
C THR A 172 -5.67 7.99 -8.72
N ALA A 173 -5.45 8.79 -7.67
CA ALA A 173 -6.35 9.86 -7.28
C ALA A 173 -6.49 10.92 -8.38
N GLN A 174 -5.37 11.36 -8.97
CA GLN A 174 -5.36 12.29 -10.10
C GLN A 174 -6.09 11.72 -11.32
N ALA A 175 -5.77 10.49 -11.73
CA ALA A 175 -6.41 9.85 -12.88
C ALA A 175 -7.92 9.70 -12.70
N ARG A 176 -8.39 9.41 -11.48
CA ARG A 176 -9.82 9.36 -11.17
C ARG A 176 -10.45 10.74 -11.21
N ALA A 177 -9.77 11.75 -10.68
CA ALA A 177 -10.24 13.14 -10.69
C ALA A 177 -10.38 13.68 -12.12
N GLU A 178 -9.39 13.44 -12.98
CA GLU A 178 -9.40 13.83 -14.39
C GLU A 178 -10.57 13.19 -15.16
N LEU A 179 -10.84 11.90 -14.93
CA LEU A 179 -11.99 11.22 -15.55
C LEU A 179 -13.33 11.82 -15.12
N ALA A 180 -13.48 12.13 -13.84
CA ALA A 180 -14.69 12.73 -13.31
C ALA A 180 -14.88 14.17 -13.84
N ALA A 181 -13.83 14.98 -13.81
CA ALA A 181 -13.82 16.34 -14.35
C ALA A 181 -14.14 16.36 -15.85
N GLY A 182 -13.61 15.42 -16.64
CA GLY A 182 -13.90 15.29 -18.07
C GLY A 182 -15.38 15.00 -18.39
N ARG A 183 -16.18 14.60 -17.40
CA ARG A 183 -17.64 14.41 -17.52
C ARG A 183 -18.46 15.53 -16.87
N GLY A 184 -17.80 16.56 -16.33
CA GLY A 184 -18.46 17.61 -15.56
C GLY A 184 -18.87 17.19 -14.14
N ASP A 185 -18.36 16.06 -13.63
CA ASP A 185 -18.64 15.61 -12.26
C ASP A 185 -17.56 16.13 -11.30
N GLU A 186 -17.69 17.41 -10.98
CA GLU A 186 -16.79 18.14 -10.09
C GLU A 186 -16.73 17.53 -8.68
N ALA A 187 -17.87 17.09 -8.15
CA ALA A 187 -17.97 16.54 -6.80
C ALA A 187 -17.13 15.25 -6.67
N THR A 188 -17.23 14.33 -7.63
CA THR A 188 -16.41 13.13 -7.66
C THR A 188 -14.94 13.46 -7.89
N ALA A 189 -14.64 14.46 -8.72
CA ALA A 189 -13.26 14.88 -8.99
C ALA A 189 -12.58 15.42 -7.74
N ARG A 190 -13.25 16.33 -7.03
CA ARG A 190 -12.77 16.91 -5.76
C ARG A 190 -12.58 15.84 -4.71
N GLY A 191 -13.58 14.97 -4.49
CA GLY A 191 -13.49 13.92 -3.48
C GLY A 191 -12.36 12.91 -3.73
N ALA A 192 -11.99 12.68 -5.00
CA ALA A 192 -10.84 11.84 -5.33
C ALA A 192 -9.51 12.51 -4.92
N LEU A 193 -9.35 13.80 -5.18
CA LEU A 193 -8.15 14.56 -4.79
C LEU A 193 -8.06 14.72 -3.28
N GLU A 194 -9.16 15.08 -2.60
CA GLU A 194 -9.23 15.19 -1.14
C GLU A 194 -8.84 13.88 -0.44
N ARG A 195 -9.29 12.73 -0.96
CA ARG A 195 -8.89 11.42 -0.44
C ARG A 195 -7.38 11.19 -0.58
N GLY A 196 -6.80 11.59 -1.71
CA GLY A 196 -5.34 11.54 -1.91
C GLY A 196 -4.59 12.45 -0.94
N LEU A 197 -5.06 13.69 -0.78
CA LEU A 197 -4.45 14.71 0.08
C LEU A 197 -4.58 14.39 1.58
N THR A 198 -5.63 13.69 1.98
CA THR A 198 -5.76 13.16 3.35
C THR A 198 -4.61 12.21 3.71
N LEU A 199 -4.13 11.44 2.73
CA LEU A 199 -3.03 10.49 2.91
C LEU A 199 -1.68 11.18 2.70
N LEU A 200 -1.60 12.04 1.69
CA LEU A 200 -0.37 12.68 1.22
C LEU A 200 -0.52 14.21 1.26
N PRO A 201 -0.63 14.82 2.45
CA PRO A 201 -0.95 16.23 2.60
C PRO A 201 0.12 17.18 2.03
N ALA A 202 1.35 16.71 1.89
CA ALA A 202 2.45 17.45 1.26
C ALA A 202 2.60 17.19 -0.25
N SER A 203 1.68 16.43 -0.88
CA SER A 203 1.80 16.11 -2.29
C SER A 203 1.50 17.32 -3.16
N GLU A 204 2.55 18.00 -3.61
CA GLU A 204 2.42 19.14 -4.53
C GLU A 204 1.71 18.76 -5.84
N GLU A 205 1.89 17.53 -6.34
CA GLU A 205 1.18 17.06 -7.54
C GLU A 205 -0.34 17.04 -7.35
N LEU A 206 -0.82 16.51 -6.22
CA LEU A 206 -2.25 16.49 -5.91
C LEU A 206 -2.81 17.90 -5.71
N TRP A 207 -2.06 18.77 -5.03
CA TRP A 207 -2.47 20.17 -4.86
C TRP A 207 -2.51 20.93 -6.18
N ARG A 208 -1.54 20.73 -7.08
CA ARG A 208 -1.60 21.31 -8.43
C ARG A 208 -2.81 20.82 -9.22
N SER A 209 -3.20 19.55 -9.08
CA SER A 209 -4.46 19.04 -9.66
C SER A 209 -5.69 19.69 -9.02
N ALA A 210 -5.69 19.92 -7.70
CA ALA A 210 -6.79 20.57 -7.00
C ALA A 210 -6.96 22.03 -7.41
N LEU A 211 -5.87 22.79 -7.54
CA LEU A 211 -5.86 24.16 -8.04
C LEU A 211 -6.45 24.25 -9.46
N ARG A 212 -6.04 23.36 -10.35
CA ARG A 212 -6.57 23.30 -11.72
C ARG A 212 -8.05 22.91 -11.75
N LEU A 213 -8.48 22.00 -10.88
CA LEU A 213 -9.88 21.61 -10.76
C LEU A 213 -10.73 22.80 -10.28
N ALA A 214 -10.28 23.50 -9.23
CA ALA A 214 -10.95 24.69 -8.72
C ALA A 214 -11.05 25.77 -9.81
N ALA A 215 -9.96 26.03 -10.54
CA ALA A 215 -9.97 27.01 -11.63
C ALA A 215 -10.87 26.64 -12.81
N ALA A 216 -11.15 25.34 -12.99
CA ALA A 216 -11.99 24.86 -14.08
C ALA A 216 -13.50 24.92 -13.78
N PHE A 217 -13.89 24.83 -12.50
CA PHE A 217 -15.29 24.72 -12.09
C PHE A 217 -15.78 25.83 -11.14
N GLY A 218 -14.87 26.46 -10.41
CA GLY A 218 -15.16 27.49 -9.42
C GLY A 218 -14.79 28.89 -9.88
N GLU A 219 -14.97 29.82 -8.97
CA GLU A 219 -14.57 31.22 -9.13
C GLU A 219 -13.19 31.45 -8.52
N ARG A 220 -12.68 32.68 -8.63
CA ARG A 220 -11.37 33.05 -8.11
C ARG A 220 -11.21 32.73 -6.62
N GLU A 221 -12.23 33.00 -5.81
CA GLU A 221 -12.22 32.75 -4.37
C GLU A 221 -12.03 31.26 -4.04
N ASP A 222 -12.55 30.34 -4.87
CA ASP A 222 -12.36 28.91 -4.69
C ASP A 222 -10.89 28.50 -4.91
N VAL A 223 -10.24 29.08 -5.92
CA VAL A 223 -8.82 28.85 -6.22
C VAL A 223 -7.94 29.44 -5.11
N GLU A 224 -8.28 30.62 -4.59
CA GLU A 224 -7.58 31.25 -3.46
C GLU A 224 -7.66 30.38 -2.21
N SER A 225 -8.85 29.84 -1.88
CA SER A 225 -9.01 28.93 -0.75
C SER A 225 -8.17 27.66 -0.88
N VAL A 226 -8.10 27.07 -2.08
CA VAL A 226 -7.27 25.88 -2.32
C VAL A 226 -5.77 26.20 -2.24
N ALA A 227 -5.35 27.40 -2.67
CA ALA A 227 -3.96 27.85 -2.55
C ALA A 227 -3.57 28.05 -1.09
N ASP A 228 -4.44 28.67 -0.27
CA ASP A 228 -4.21 28.85 1.16
C ASP A 228 -4.03 27.49 1.86
N ASP A 229 -4.95 26.55 1.63
CA ASP A 229 -4.90 25.20 2.19
C ASP A 229 -3.63 24.45 1.75
N MET A 230 -3.26 24.56 0.47
CA MET A 230 -2.05 23.96 -0.09
C MET A 230 -0.79 24.48 0.62
N TYR A 231 -0.62 25.80 0.71
CA TYR A 231 0.58 26.38 1.33
C TYR A 231 0.67 26.02 2.82
N ALA A 232 -0.46 26.02 3.53
CA ALA A 232 -0.52 25.58 4.92
C ALA A 232 -0.12 24.09 5.07
N ALA A 233 -0.65 23.22 4.22
CA ALA A 233 -0.36 21.78 4.26
C ALA A 233 1.10 21.48 3.91
N ILE A 234 1.67 22.15 2.89
CA ILE A 234 3.08 22.00 2.52
C ILE A 234 3.98 22.52 3.64
N ALA A 235 3.66 23.64 4.28
CA ALA A 235 4.43 24.15 5.41
C ALA A 235 4.41 23.19 6.61
N GLN A 236 3.28 22.54 6.86
CA GLN A 236 3.11 21.63 8.00
C GLN A 236 3.74 20.25 7.78
N HIS A 237 3.63 19.70 6.56
CA HIS A 237 3.94 18.30 6.27
C HIS A 237 5.07 18.10 5.25
N GLY A 238 5.43 19.15 4.52
CA GLY A 238 6.36 19.10 3.40
C GLY A 238 7.79 19.49 3.75
N SER A 239 8.52 19.92 2.71
CA SER A 239 9.90 20.38 2.85
C SER A 239 9.96 21.69 3.65
N PRO A 240 10.98 21.90 4.51
CA PRO A 240 11.22 23.20 5.15
C PRO A 240 11.42 24.36 4.17
N VAL A 241 11.76 24.07 2.91
CA VAL A 241 11.90 25.07 1.84
C VAL A 241 10.54 25.61 1.38
N GLY A 242 9.44 24.93 1.71
CA GLY A 242 8.10 25.25 1.24
C GLY A 242 7.79 24.62 -0.13
N ALA A 243 6.82 25.21 -0.82
CA ALA A 243 6.39 24.73 -2.14
C ALA A 243 7.51 24.89 -3.18
N SER A 244 7.51 24.00 -4.18
CA SER A 244 8.43 24.10 -5.30
C SER A 244 8.09 25.29 -6.21
N ALA A 245 9.11 25.78 -6.93
CA ALA A 245 8.94 26.82 -7.95
C ALA A 245 7.88 26.46 -9.01
N THR A 246 7.72 25.18 -9.34
CA THR A 246 6.69 24.72 -10.28
C THR A 246 5.27 24.94 -9.73
N THR A 247 5.04 24.66 -8.45
CA THR A 247 3.75 24.91 -7.80
C THR A 247 3.47 26.40 -7.69
N ASP A 248 4.47 27.15 -7.26
CA ASP A 248 4.45 28.60 -7.15
C ASP A 248 4.07 29.29 -8.46
N THR A 249 4.72 28.90 -9.56
CA THR A 249 4.39 29.42 -10.90
C THR A 249 2.95 29.11 -11.29
N LEU A 250 2.43 27.92 -10.98
CA LEU A 250 1.03 27.60 -11.26
C LEU A 250 0.07 28.50 -10.47
N VAL A 251 0.38 28.79 -9.21
CA VAL A 251 -0.41 29.74 -8.42
C VAL A 251 -0.36 31.13 -9.05
N ASP A 252 0.81 31.61 -9.47
CA ASP A 252 0.93 32.92 -10.12
C ASP A 252 0.17 33.00 -11.46
N GLU A 253 0.10 31.89 -12.21
CA GLU A 253 -0.68 31.77 -13.44
C GLU A 253 -2.20 31.79 -13.20
N LEU A 254 -2.68 31.05 -12.20
CA LEU A 254 -4.11 30.93 -11.89
C LEU A 254 -4.63 32.11 -11.05
N LEU A 255 -3.78 32.71 -10.23
CA LEU A 255 -4.08 33.79 -9.30
C LEU A 255 -3.05 34.92 -9.38
N PRO A 256 -3.06 35.72 -10.47
CA PRO A 256 -2.11 36.83 -10.61
C PRO A 256 -2.17 37.79 -9.40
N GLY A 257 -1.01 38.01 -8.79
CA GLY A 257 -0.82 38.93 -7.65
C GLY A 257 -1.08 38.34 -6.26
N TYR A 258 -1.56 37.09 -6.15
CA TYR A 258 -1.89 36.45 -4.88
C TYR A 258 -0.68 36.36 -3.94
N ARG A 259 0.45 35.85 -4.42
CA ARG A 259 1.64 35.64 -3.58
C ARG A 259 2.30 36.95 -3.11
N THR A 260 2.13 38.04 -3.86
CA THR A 260 2.59 39.37 -3.47
C THR A 260 1.73 40.00 -2.37
N ALA A 261 0.43 39.68 -2.35
CA ALA A 261 -0.49 40.16 -1.32
C ALA A 261 -0.41 39.35 -0.01
N ALA A 262 0.03 38.09 -0.10
CA ALA A 262 0.22 37.19 1.04
C ALA A 262 1.59 37.31 1.75
N ALA A 263 2.56 38.00 1.13
CA ALA A 263 3.90 38.24 1.66
C ALA A 263 3.96 39.49 2.56
#